data_AF-A0A2V8PM53-F1
#
_entry.id   AF-A0A2V8PM53-F1
#
_cell.length_a   1.000
_cell.length_b   1.000
_cell.length_c   1.000
_cell.angle_alpha   90.00
_cell.angle_beta   90.00
_cell.angle_gamma   90.00
#
_symmetry.space_group_name_H-M   'P 1'
#
loop_
_entity.id
_entity.type
_entity.pdbx_description
1 polymer ?
#
loop_
_entity_poly.entity_id
_entity_poly.type
_entity_poly.pdbx_seq_one_letter_code
_entity_poly.pdbx_strand_id
1 'polypeptide(L)'
;MPKLDDDIDALFKLPLTEFVGARKALAARLKQNGFVSEAEGVKALAKPSISAWTVNQLHWRHREAFDELIATGQRFRKAQATGKMVNMREALDARREALSRLSDLATEALRDAGHNPSLDTLRRISTTLEALSVATSLSDRPTLGRLTEDIDPPGFDSLGSFAPSAGITKRAAEPLHASPSKRAVTASSKAQEAAAEASRQKERQARI
;
A
#
# COMPACT_ATOMS: atom_id res chain seq x y z
N MET A 1 5.87 13.56 -22.16
CA MET A 1 4.59 13.60 -22.90
C MET A 1 3.51 14.01 -21.89
N PRO A 2 3.26 15.32 -21.68
CA PRO A 2 2.43 15.81 -20.56
C PRO A 2 1.04 15.15 -20.50
N LYS A 3 0.45 14.84 -21.64
CA LYS A 3 -0.86 14.16 -21.72
C LYS A 3 -0.89 12.77 -21.08
N LEU A 4 0.19 11.98 -21.18
CA LEU A 4 0.22 10.64 -20.57
C LEU A 4 0.30 10.73 -19.05
N ASP A 5 1.08 11.70 -18.53
CA ASP A 5 1.15 11.94 -17.11
C ASP A 5 -0.20 12.40 -16.54
N ASP A 6 -0.90 13.30 -17.24
CA ASP A 6 -2.25 13.73 -16.86
C ASP A 6 -3.25 12.56 -16.87
N ASP A 7 -3.17 11.67 -17.87
CA ASP A 7 -3.99 10.46 -17.97
C ASP A 7 -3.70 9.50 -16.80
N ILE A 8 -2.44 9.37 -16.39
CA ILE A 8 -2.05 8.55 -15.23
C ILE A 8 -2.54 9.20 -13.94
N ASP A 9 -2.38 10.51 -13.77
CA ASP A 9 -2.91 11.24 -12.61
C ASP A 9 -4.42 11.06 -12.47
N ALA A 10 -5.15 11.07 -13.59
CA ALA A 10 -6.57 10.80 -13.61
C ALA A 10 -6.90 9.43 -13.01
N LEU A 11 -6.09 8.39 -13.26
CA LEU A 11 -6.31 7.07 -12.66
C LEU A 11 -6.24 7.11 -11.13
N PHE A 12 -5.26 7.83 -10.57
CA PHE A 12 -5.07 7.90 -9.11
C PHE A 12 -6.05 8.85 -8.40
N LYS A 13 -6.79 9.67 -9.14
CA LYS A 13 -7.89 10.51 -8.64
C LYS A 13 -9.23 9.76 -8.54
N LEU A 14 -9.36 8.61 -9.18
CA LEU A 14 -10.61 7.84 -9.20
C LEU A 14 -10.89 7.15 -7.86
N PRO A 15 -12.16 6.77 -7.59
CA PRO A 15 -12.48 5.79 -6.57
C PRO A 15 -11.67 4.50 -6.75
N LEU A 16 -11.25 3.91 -5.63
CA LEU A 16 -10.36 2.74 -5.64
C LEU A 16 -10.94 1.51 -6.37
N THR A 17 -12.27 1.40 -6.41
CA THR A 17 -13.01 0.36 -7.13
C THR A 17 -12.93 0.52 -8.65
N GLU A 18 -12.82 1.75 -9.15
CA GLU A 18 -12.79 2.08 -10.58
C GLU A 18 -11.40 1.98 -11.20
N PHE A 19 -10.35 2.08 -10.38
CA PHE A 19 -8.95 2.12 -10.82
C PHE A 19 -8.58 1.05 -11.84
N VAL A 20 -8.93 -0.22 -11.57
CA VAL A 20 -8.54 -1.34 -12.45
C VAL A 20 -9.26 -1.27 -13.80
N GLY A 21 -10.53 -0.86 -13.80
CA GLY A 21 -11.31 -0.69 -15.03
C GLY A 21 -10.74 0.44 -15.88
N ALA A 22 -10.51 1.60 -15.28
CA ALA A 22 -9.94 2.77 -15.95
C ALA A 22 -8.52 2.51 -16.47
N ARG A 23 -7.65 1.85 -15.68
CA ARG A 23 -6.29 1.47 -16.11
C ARG A 23 -6.32 0.58 -17.35
N LYS A 24 -7.23 -0.40 -17.39
CA LYS A 24 -7.40 -1.28 -18.56
C LYS A 24 -7.89 -0.49 -19.79
N ALA A 25 -8.85 0.40 -19.61
CA ALA A 25 -9.38 1.24 -20.69
C ALA A 25 -8.30 2.18 -21.27
N LEU A 26 -7.52 2.82 -20.40
CA LEU A 26 -6.42 3.69 -20.81
C LEU A 26 -5.36 2.90 -21.60
N ALA A 27 -4.94 1.75 -21.10
CA ALA A 27 -3.97 0.90 -21.80
C ALA A 27 -4.49 0.41 -23.16
N ALA A 28 -5.78 0.07 -23.27
CA ALA A 28 -6.38 -0.32 -24.53
C ALA A 28 -6.39 0.85 -25.55
N ARG A 29 -6.76 2.06 -25.09
CA ARG A 29 -6.74 3.29 -25.90
C ARG A 29 -5.33 3.61 -26.40
N LEU A 30 -4.32 3.51 -25.54
CA LEU A 30 -2.92 3.75 -25.93
C LEU A 30 -2.46 2.75 -26.99
N LYS A 31 -2.77 1.47 -26.82
CA LYS A 31 -2.45 0.42 -27.79
C LYS A 31 -3.13 0.66 -29.15
N GLN A 32 -4.41 1.06 -29.17
CA GLN A 32 -5.14 1.39 -30.40
C GLN A 32 -4.53 2.57 -31.15
N ASN A 33 -3.93 3.52 -30.42
CA ASN A 33 -3.27 4.69 -30.99
C ASN A 33 -1.78 4.47 -31.32
N GLY A 34 -1.28 3.22 -31.24
CA GLY A 34 0.12 2.89 -31.57
C GLY A 34 1.13 3.08 -30.44
N PHE A 35 0.71 3.55 -29.26
CA PHE A 35 1.57 3.77 -28.09
C PHE A 35 1.70 2.47 -27.25
N VAL A 36 2.34 1.46 -27.83
CA VAL A 36 2.40 0.11 -27.24
C VAL A 36 3.23 0.10 -25.96
N SER A 37 4.40 0.76 -25.94
CA SER A 37 5.29 0.81 -24.77
C SER A 37 4.63 1.52 -23.59
N GLU A 38 3.94 2.63 -23.84
CA GLU A 38 3.18 3.39 -22.84
C GLU A 38 2.00 2.58 -22.32
N ALA A 39 1.31 1.83 -23.19
CA ALA A 39 0.24 0.93 -22.78
C ALA A 39 0.72 -0.15 -21.81
N GLU A 40 1.90 -0.74 -22.04
CA GLU A 40 2.49 -1.71 -21.12
C GLU A 40 2.90 -1.05 -19.79
N GLY A 41 3.46 0.16 -19.84
CA GLY A 41 3.73 0.96 -18.64
C GLY A 41 2.48 1.20 -17.79
N VAL A 42 1.37 1.62 -18.41
CA VAL A 42 0.09 1.80 -17.73
C VAL A 42 -0.46 0.49 -17.15
N LYS A 43 -0.34 -0.63 -17.86
CA LYS A 43 -0.78 -1.94 -17.35
C LYS A 43 0.01 -2.38 -16.11
N ALA A 44 1.29 -2.04 -16.06
CA ALA A 44 2.19 -2.38 -14.96
C ALA A 44 1.92 -1.58 -13.67
N LEU A 45 1.19 -0.45 -13.75
CA LEU A 45 0.82 0.33 -12.57
C LEU A 45 0.03 -0.52 -11.58
N ALA A 46 0.55 -0.71 -10.37
CA ALA A 46 -0.13 -1.44 -9.32
C ALA A 46 -1.39 -0.71 -8.85
N LYS A 47 -2.38 -1.46 -8.37
CA LYS A 47 -3.53 -0.87 -7.70
C LYS A 47 -3.08 -0.35 -6.33
N PRO A 48 -3.39 0.89 -5.96
CA PRO A 48 -3.05 1.39 -4.63
C PRO A 48 -3.64 0.56 -3.50
N SER A 49 -2.92 0.47 -2.38
CA SER A 49 -3.52 0.12 -1.09
C SER A 49 -4.58 1.17 -0.71
N ILE A 50 -5.51 0.84 0.18
CA ILE A 50 -6.54 1.80 0.62
C ILE A 50 -5.93 3.01 1.35
N SER A 51 -4.88 2.80 2.13
CA SER A 51 -4.11 3.84 2.81
C SER A 51 -3.37 4.73 1.80
N ALA A 52 -2.65 4.14 0.84
CA ALA A 52 -1.97 4.88 -0.22
C ALA A 52 -2.94 5.68 -1.10
N TRP A 53 -4.08 5.07 -1.46
CA TRP A 53 -5.16 5.75 -2.17
C TRP A 53 -5.67 6.97 -1.39
N THR A 54 -5.90 6.82 -0.08
CA THR A 54 -6.39 7.93 0.76
C THR A 54 -5.38 9.07 0.79
N VAL A 55 -4.08 8.77 0.94
CA VAL A 55 -3.01 9.79 0.87
C VAL A 55 -2.97 10.49 -0.49
N ASN A 56 -3.17 9.75 -1.59
CA ASN A 56 -3.31 10.36 -2.92
C ASN A 56 -4.53 11.30 -2.99
N GLN A 57 -5.67 10.92 -2.43
CA GLN A 57 -6.85 11.79 -2.39
C GLN A 57 -6.58 13.07 -1.60
N LEU A 58 -5.87 12.99 -0.48
CA LEU A 58 -5.47 14.18 0.28
C LEU A 58 -4.59 15.11 -0.56
N HIS A 59 -3.63 14.55 -1.29
CA HIS A 59 -2.79 15.34 -2.21
C HIS A 59 -3.61 16.07 -3.28
N TRP A 60 -4.59 15.39 -3.90
CA TRP A 60 -5.36 15.93 -5.01
C TRP A 60 -6.52 16.85 -4.59
N ARG A 61 -7.22 16.53 -3.49
CA ARG A 61 -8.43 17.23 -3.04
C ARG A 61 -8.15 18.24 -1.93
N HIS A 62 -7.09 18.06 -1.16
CA HIS A 62 -6.74 18.87 0.01
C HIS A 62 -5.29 19.37 -0.07
N ARG A 63 -4.92 19.87 -1.26
CA ARG A 63 -3.54 20.21 -1.60
C ARG A 63 -2.87 21.19 -0.64
N GLU A 64 -3.62 22.19 -0.18
CA GLU A 64 -3.12 23.19 0.77
C GLU A 64 -2.66 22.54 2.09
N ALA A 65 -3.51 21.73 2.72
CA ALA A 65 -3.18 21.03 3.96
C ALA A 65 -2.03 20.02 3.76
N PHE A 66 -2.00 19.36 2.61
CA PHE A 66 -0.92 18.45 2.26
C PHE A 66 0.42 19.18 2.12
N ASP A 67 0.45 20.28 1.37
CA ASP A 67 1.66 21.08 1.16
C ASP A 67 2.13 21.75 2.46
N GLU A 68 1.20 22.13 3.34
CA GLU A 68 1.52 22.63 4.69
C GLU A 68 2.31 21.58 5.50
N LEU A 69 1.86 20.32 5.51
CA LEU A 69 2.58 19.23 6.17
C LEU A 69 4.00 19.08 5.60
N ILE A 70 4.16 19.10 4.27
CA ILE A 70 5.49 19.01 3.65
C ILE A 70 6.36 20.22 4.05
N ALA A 71 5.79 21.42 4.08
CA ALA A 71 6.49 22.65 4.45
C ALA A 71 6.92 22.65 5.93
N THR A 72 6.12 22.10 6.85
CA THR A 72 6.51 21.97 8.27
C THR A 72 7.72 21.06 8.43
N GLY A 73 7.77 19.93 7.70
CA GLY A 73 8.91 19.03 7.68
C GLY A 73 10.19 19.69 7.16
N GLN A 74 10.09 20.50 6.11
CA GLN A 74 11.20 21.29 5.59
C GLN A 74 11.70 22.34 6.61
N ARG A 75 10.77 23.07 7.25
CA ARG A 75 11.09 24.04 8.31
C ARG A 75 11.80 23.39 9.49
N PHE A 76 11.30 22.25 9.94
CA PHE A 76 11.93 21.47 11.02
C PHE A 76 13.37 21.10 10.67
N ARG A 77 13.62 20.55 9.47
CA ARG A 77 15.00 20.24 9.04
C ARG A 77 15.90 21.47 8.98
N LYS A 78 15.40 22.60 8.48
CA LYS A 78 16.15 23.87 8.45
C LYS A 78 16.48 24.35 9.87
N ALA A 79 15.55 24.21 10.81
CA ALA A 79 15.78 24.54 12.22
C ALA A 79 16.84 23.62 12.85
N GLN A 80 16.81 22.32 12.56
CA GLN A 80 17.84 21.36 13.01
C GLN A 80 19.23 21.74 12.49
N ALA A 81 19.35 22.03 11.19
CA ALA A 81 20.63 22.39 10.58
C ALA A 81 21.22 23.71 11.09
N THR A 82 20.37 24.63 11.58
CA THR A 82 20.79 25.95 12.08
C THR A 82 20.89 26.02 13.61
N GLY A 83 20.57 24.95 14.33
CA GLY A 83 20.63 24.90 15.80
C GLY A 83 19.61 25.79 16.53
N LYS A 84 18.58 26.29 15.86
CA LYS A 84 17.59 27.22 16.44
C LYS A 84 16.48 26.46 17.17
N MET A 85 16.62 26.27 18.49
CA MET A 85 15.68 25.48 19.29
C MET A 85 14.23 26.02 19.35
N VAL A 86 14.03 27.34 19.37
CA VAL A 86 12.67 27.93 19.38
C VAL A 86 11.91 27.57 18.10
N ASN A 87 12.56 27.75 16.95
CA ASN A 87 12.03 27.39 15.63
C ASN A 87 11.75 25.88 15.50
N MET A 88 12.44 25.05 16.29
CA MET A 88 12.23 23.60 16.30
C MET A 88 10.93 23.22 16.99
N ARG A 89 10.60 23.84 18.14
CA ARG A 89 9.33 23.60 18.85
C ARG A 89 8.14 24.04 18.01
N GLU A 90 8.19 25.27 17.48
CA GLU A 90 7.14 25.79 16.60
C GLU A 90 6.92 24.91 15.36
N ALA A 91 8.00 24.42 14.73
CA ALA A 91 7.89 23.52 13.59
C ALA A 91 7.30 22.15 13.95
N LEU A 92 7.56 21.64 15.16
CA LEU A 92 6.95 20.39 15.65
C LEU A 92 5.47 20.57 15.96
N ASP A 93 5.08 21.69 16.56
CA ASP A 93 3.67 22.00 16.87
C ASP A 93 2.87 22.13 15.57
N ALA A 94 3.35 22.91 14.61
CA ALA A 94 2.72 23.05 13.31
C ALA A 94 2.63 21.71 12.55
N ARG A 95 3.64 20.83 12.67
CA ARG A 95 3.59 19.49 12.07
C ARG A 95 2.50 18.63 12.71
N ARG A 96 2.35 18.67 14.04
CA ARG A 96 1.31 17.91 14.75
C ARG A 96 -0.10 18.37 14.35
N GLU A 97 -0.29 19.68 14.24
CA GLU A 97 -1.56 20.27 13.79
C GLU A 97 -1.89 19.86 12.34
N ALA A 98 -0.93 19.97 11.43
CA ALA A 98 -1.11 19.56 10.04
C ALA A 98 -1.44 18.06 9.90
N LEU A 99 -0.76 17.19 10.68
CA LEU A 99 -1.07 15.76 10.72
C LEU A 99 -2.49 15.48 11.23
N SER A 100 -2.89 16.14 12.33
CA SER A 100 -4.25 15.98 12.88
C SER A 100 -5.30 16.35 11.84
N ARG A 101 -5.14 17.51 11.19
CA ARG A 101 -6.06 17.98 10.14
C ARG A 101 -6.14 16.99 8.97
N LEU A 102 -5.02 16.44 8.53
CA LEU A 102 -5.00 15.45 7.45
C LEU A 102 -5.60 14.10 7.87
N SER A 103 -5.47 13.70 9.13
CA SER A 103 -6.13 12.50 9.66
C SER A 103 -7.66 12.63 9.69
N ASP A 104 -8.18 13.81 10.00
CA ASP A 104 -9.63 14.09 9.94
C ASP A 104 -10.13 14.02 8.49
N LEU A 105 -9.43 14.71 7.57
CA LEU A 105 -9.74 14.66 6.12
C LEU A 105 -9.60 13.25 5.53
N ALA A 106 -8.66 12.44 6.03
CA ALA A 106 -8.52 11.04 5.62
C ALA A 106 -9.75 10.22 6.02
N THR A 107 -10.28 10.47 7.21
CA THR A 107 -11.49 9.81 7.72
C THR A 107 -12.70 10.16 6.85
N GLU A 108 -12.84 11.43 6.48
CA GLU A 108 -13.88 11.90 5.55
C GLU A 108 -13.74 11.24 4.17
N ALA A 109 -12.54 11.27 3.58
CA ALA A 109 -12.28 10.68 2.27
C ALA A 109 -12.59 9.17 2.22
N LEU A 110 -12.29 8.43 3.29
CA LEU A 110 -12.64 7.02 3.41
C LEU A 110 -14.16 6.81 3.46
N ARG A 111 -14.87 7.61 4.27
CA ARG A 111 -16.33 7.52 4.41
C ARG A 111 -17.04 7.87 3.11
N ASP A 112 -16.63 8.94 2.45
CA ASP A 112 -17.16 9.38 1.15
C ASP A 112 -17.05 8.28 0.09
N ALA A 113 -15.97 7.50 0.13
CA ALA A 113 -15.75 6.36 -0.77
C ALA A 113 -16.39 5.05 -0.29
N GLY A 114 -17.18 5.07 0.79
CA GLY A 114 -17.88 3.89 1.32
C GLY A 114 -16.97 2.92 2.07
N HIS A 115 -15.82 3.38 2.56
CA HIS A 115 -14.89 2.57 3.34
C HIS A 115 -14.98 2.88 4.84
N ASN A 116 -14.88 1.83 5.66
CA ASN A 116 -14.82 1.99 7.11
C ASN A 116 -13.43 2.48 7.55
N PRO A 117 -13.31 3.62 8.24
CA PRO A 117 -12.03 4.13 8.72
C PRO A 117 -11.54 3.34 9.94
N SER A 118 -10.97 2.16 9.68
CA SER A 118 -10.40 1.32 10.73
C SER A 118 -9.17 1.97 11.38
N LEU A 119 -8.93 1.70 12.66
CA LEU A 119 -7.76 2.22 13.39
C LEU A 119 -6.44 1.84 12.72
N ASP A 120 -6.36 0.64 12.13
CA ASP A 120 -5.17 0.19 11.41
C ASP A 120 -4.93 1.00 10.13
N THR A 121 -5.97 1.21 9.34
CA THR A 121 -5.89 2.02 8.12
C THR A 121 -5.50 3.47 8.42
N LEU A 122 -6.11 4.07 9.45
CA LEU A 122 -5.77 5.42 9.88
C LEU A 122 -4.32 5.51 10.37
N ARG A 123 -3.84 4.51 11.13
CA ARG A 123 -2.43 4.44 11.55
C ARG A 123 -1.49 4.41 10.34
N ARG A 124 -1.76 3.56 9.35
CA ARG A 124 -0.93 3.44 8.12
C ARG A 124 -0.91 4.75 7.32
N ILE A 125 -2.04 5.44 7.24
CA ILE A 125 -2.15 6.77 6.62
C ILE A 125 -1.27 7.78 7.36
N SER A 126 -1.41 7.88 8.70
CA SER A 126 -0.61 8.79 9.51
C SER A 126 0.90 8.50 9.40
N THR A 127 1.31 7.23 9.47
CA THR A 127 2.71 6.81 9.27
C THR A 127 3.24 7.25 7.91
N THR A 128 2.45 7.06 6.84
CA THR A 128 2.83 7.47 5.48
C THR A 128 2.97 8.99 5.38
N LEU A 129 2.02 9.75 5.91
CA LEU A 129 2.07 11.22 5.94
C LEU A 129 3.30 11.73 6.72
N GLU A 130 3.59 11.10 7.85
CA GLU A 130 4.79 11.40 8.64
C GLU A 130 6.07 11.15 7.85
N ALA A 131 6.19 9.98 7.20
CA ALA A 131 7.32 9.63 6.36
C ALA A 131 7.52 10.62 5.21
N LEU A 132 6.43 11.04 4.57
CA LEU A 132 6.42 12.07 3.51
C LEU A 132 6.81 13.46 4.01
N SER A 133 6.58 13.80 5.27
CA SER A 133 6.99 15.09 5.84
C SER A 133 8.51 15.14 6.10
N VAL A 134 9.14 14.02 6.48
CA VAL A 134 10.57 13.97 6.89
C VAL A 134 11.53 13.62 5.74
N ALA A 135 10.98 13.07 4.68
CA ALA A 135 11.48 12.94 3.33
C ALA A 135 12.54 13.95 2.81
N THR A 136 13.79 13.51 2.60
CA THR A 136 14.94 14.38 2.22
C THR A 136 15.08 14.69 0.72
N SER A 137 14.63 13.82 -0.18
CA SER A 137 14.74 14.03 -1.63
C SER A 137 13.54 13.41 -2.37
N LEU A 138 12.93 14.18 -3.29
CA LEU A 138 11.86 13.70 -4.19
C LEU A 138 12.40 12.82 -5.32
N SER A 139 13.71 12.83 -5.58
CA SER A 139 14.32 12.23 -6.78
C SER A 139 14.36 10.69 -6.76
N ASP A 140 14.28 10.07 -5.58
CA ASP A 140 14.17 8.60 -5.40
C ASP A 140 12.83 8.19 -4.74
N ARG A 141 11.85 9.10 -4.66
CA ARG A 141 10.60 8.88 -3.91
C ARG A 141 9.47 8.51 -4.87
N PRO A 142 8.50 7.65 -4.46
CA PRO A 142 7.24 7.51 -5.17
C PRO A 142 6.60 8.87 -5.46
N THR A 143 6.14 9.04 -6.69
CA THR A 143 5.51 10.27 -7.16
C THR A 143 4.30 10.60 -6.29
N LEU A 144 4.31 11.78 -5.66
CA LEU A 144 3.18 12.25 -4.85
C LEU A 144 1.90 12.24 -5.70
N GLY A 145 0.79 11.81 -5.11
CA GLY A 145 -0.47 11.65 -5.82
C GLY A 145 -0.56 10.36 -6.66
N ARG A 146 0.49 9.53 -6.72
CA ARG A 146 0.52 8.23 -7.41
C ARG A 146 1.05 7.08 -6.53
N LEU A 147 0.87 7.17 -5.21
CA LEU A 147 1.32 6.12 -4.29
C LEU A 147 0.55 4.82 -4.55
N THR A 148 1.28 3.71 -4.65
CA THR A 148 0.68 2.37 -4.75
C THR A 148 0.74 1.60 -3.43
N GLU A 149 1.73 1.91 -2.60
CA GLU A 149 1.98 1.29 -1.30
C GLU A 149 2.23 2.37 -0.25
N ASP A 150 2.20 1.95 1.01
CA ASP A 150 2.50 2.84 2.13
C ASP A 150 3.99 3.15 2.17
N ILE A 151 4.35 4.23 2.85
CA ILE A 151 5.74 4.63 2.98
C ILE A 151 6.09 4.63 4.46
N ASP A 152 7.10 3.84 4.80
CA ASP A 152 7.62 3.82 6.16
C ASP A 152 8.61 4.98 6.40
N PRO A 153 8.73 5.47 7.65
CA PRO A 153 9.70 6.50 7.99
C PRO A 153 11.14 6.01 7.77
N PRO A 154 12.08 6.90 7.41
CA PRO A 154 13.49 6.53 7.27
C PRO A 154 14.04 5.91 8.56
N GLY A 155 14.71 4.76 8.44
CA GLY A 155 15.23 3.97 9.56
C GLY A 155 14.29 2.85 10.06
N PHE A 156 13.07 2.77 9.53
CA PHE A 156 12.17 1.66 9.83
C PHE A 156 12.57 0.37 9.07
N ASP A 157 13.07 0.51 7.84
CA ASP A 157 13.60 -0.62 7.04
C ASP A 157 14.73 -1.38 7.75
N SER A 158 15.54 -0.68 8.55
CA SER A 158 16.61 -1.29 9.35
C SER A 158 16.11 -2.10 10.56
N LEU A 159 14.89 -1.86 11.04
CA LEU A 159 14.28 -2.63 12.13
C LEU A 159 13.66 -3.95 11.63
N GLY A 160 13.18 -3.97 10.39
CA GLY A 160 12.67 -5.19 9.73
C GLY A 160 13.76 -6.20 9.37
N SER A 161 15.02 -5.77 9.26
CA SER A 161 16.16 -6.64 8.91
C SER A 161 16.61 -7.59 10.02
N PHE A 162 16.00 -7.53 11.21
CA PHE A 162 16.22 -8.51 12.30
C PHE A 162 15.14 -9.61 12.38
N ALA A 163 14.15 -9.59 11.49
CA ALA A 163 13.31 -10.77 11.28
C ALA A 163 14.05 -11.74 10.34
N PRO A 164 14.14 -13.05 10.64
CA PRO A 164 14.68 -14.01 9.69
C PRO A 164 13.74 -14.07 8.48
N SER A 165 14.08 -13.33 7.44
CA SER A 165 13.47 -13.46 6.12
C SER A 165 13.85 -14.82 5.57
N ALA A 166 12.93 -15.79 5.65
CA ALA A 166 12.95 -16.97 4.80
C ALA A 166 12.86 -16.47 3.35
N GLY A 167 14.00 -16.41 2.68
CA GLY A 167 14.12 -15.91 1.32
C GLY A 167 13.28 -16.71 0.34
N ILE A 168 12.48 -16.00 -0.45
CA ILE A 168 12.02 -16.49 -1.75
C ILE A 168 12.40 -15.44 -2.77
N THR A 169 13.59 -15.59 -3.32
CA THR A 169 14.02 -14.89 -4.54
C THR A 169 13.23 -15.46 -5.72
N LYS A 170 12.35 -14.65 -6.29
CA LYS A 170 11.62 -14.97 -7.51
C LYS A 170 12.47 -14.55 -8.71
N ARG A 171 13.05 -15.53 -9.43
CA ARG A 171 13.74 -15.33 -10.71
C ARG A 171 12.85 -15.83 -11.87
N ALA A 172 12.88 -15.08 -12.97
CA ALA A 172 12.00 -15.12 -14.13
C ALA A 172 12.01 -16.44 -14.94
N ALA A 173 10.91 -16.66 -15.69
CA ALA A 173 10.60 -17.77 -16.62
C ALA A 173 11.54 -17.81 -17.86
N GLU A 174 11.70 -18.90 -18.63
CA GLU A 174 10.72 -19.70 -19.41
C GLU A 174 11.46 -20.89 -20.12
N PRO A 175 10.85 -21.72 -21.01
CA PRO A 175 9.77 -22.72 -20.86
C PRO A 175 10.31 -24.17 -21.05
N LEU A 176 9.49 -25.21 -20.79
CA LEU A 176 9.37 -26.42 -21.62
C LEU A 176 8.28 -27.36 -21.07
N HIS A 177 7.54 -27.95 -22.00
CA HIS A 177 6.36 -28.81 -21.85
C HIS A 177 6.56 -30.04 -20.96
N ALA A 178 5.55 -30.35 -20.12
CA ALA A 178 4.76 -31.61 -20.13
C ALA A 178 3.96 -31.78 -18.81
N SER A 179 2.63 -31.88 -18.92
CA SER A 179 1.77 -32.52 -17.90
C SER A 179 1.86 -34.05 -18.04
N PRO A 180 1.33 -34.91 -17.12
CA PRO A 180 0.42 -34.63 -15.99
C PRO A 180 0.81 -35.34 -14.66
N SER A 181 0.14 -35.03 -13.54
CA SER A 181 -0.50 -36.06 -12.68
C SER A 181 -1.08 -35.46 -11.39
N LYS A 182 -2.41 -35.56 -11.26
CA LYS A 182 -3.15 -35.48 -10.01
C LYS A 182 -3.04 -36.85 -9.32
N ARG A 183 -2.33 -36.96 -8.19
CA ARG A 183 -2.46 -38.07 -7.22
C ARG A 183 -1.57 -37.83 -5.98
N ALA A 184 -2.02 -37.04 -5.02
CA ALA A 184 -1.38 -36.98 -3.68
C ALA A 184 -2.25 -36.36 -2.57
N VAL A 185 -3.59 -36.39 -2.64
CA VAL A 185 -4.44 -35.79 -1.57
C VAL A 185 -5.57 -36.71 -1.07
N THR A 186 -5.55 -38.01 -1.38
CA THR A 186 -6.60 -38.95 -0.95
C THR A 186 -6.10 -40.11 -0.07
N ALA A 187 -4.87 -40.05 0.44
CA ALA A 187 -4.30 -41.11 1.28
C ALA A 187 -4.23 -40.76 2.78
N SER A 188 -4.46 -39.51 3.18
CA SER A 188 -4.31 -39.10 4.59
C SER A 188 -5.62 -39.03 5.40
N SER A 189 -6.80 -39.10 4.76
CA SER A 189 -8.09 -39.02 5.48
C SER A 189 -8.67 -40.39 5.89
N LYS A 190 -8.40 -41.47 5.15
CA LYS A 190 -8.92 -42.81 5.47
C LYS A 190 -8.21 -43.52 6.64
N ALA A 191 -7.03 -43.06 7.03
CA ALA A 191 -6.29 -43.64 8.16
C ALA A 191 -6.70 -43.06 9.53
N GLN A 192 -7.32 -41.87 9.56
CA GLN A 192 -7.76 -41.23 10.82
C GLN A 192 -9.20 -41.64 11.22
N GLU A 193 -10.06 -41.99 10.27
CA GLU A 193 -11.44 -42.43 10.57
C GLU A 193 -11.50 -43.86 11.14
N ALA A 194 -10.64 -44.78 10.68
CA ALA A 194 -10.59 -46.16 11.18
C ALA A 194 -10.06 -46.28 12.63
N ALA A 195 -9.22 -45.34 13.08
CA ALA A 195 -8.70 -45.31 14.44
C ALA A 195 -9.72 -44.76 15.47
N ALA A 196 -10.63 -43.89 15.03
CA ALA A 196 -11.65 -43.28 15.89
C ALA A 196 -12.83 -44.24 16.18
N GLU A 197 -13.19 -45.12 15.24
CA GLU A 197 -14.27 -46.10 15.44
C GLU A 197 -13.85 -47.27 16.35
N ALA A 198 -12.60 -47.74 16.26
CA ALA A 198 -12.08 -48.80 17.11
C ALA A 198 -12.01 -48.42 18.62
N SER A 199 -11.85 -47.12 18.92
CA SER A 199 -11.83 -46.64 20.31
C SER A 199 -13.24 -46.53 20.91
N ARG A 200 -14.25 -46.17 20.11
CA ARG A 200 -15.65 -46.07 20.56
C ARG A 200 -16.30 -47.42 20.82
N GLN A 201 -15.84 -48.48 20.14
CA GLN A 201 -16.37 -49.83 20.29
C GLN A 201 -15.85 -50.53 21.56
N LYS A 202 -14.63 -50.19 22.02
CA LYS A 202 -14.07 -50.69 23.29
C LYS A 202 -14.72 -50.04 24.52
N GLU A 203 -15.08 -48.76 24.47
CA GLU A 203 -15.79 -48.10 25.59
C GLU A 203 -17.24 -48.59 25.76
N ARG A 204 -17.89 -49.05 24.69
CA ARG A 204 -19.25 -49.64 24.77
C ARG A 204 -19.28 -51.07 25.33
N GLN A 205 -18.19 -51.83 25.22
CA GLN A 205 -18.11 -53.20 25.76
C GLN A 205 -17.65 -53.26 27.23
N ALA A 206 -17.20 -52.15 27.81
CA ALA A 206 -16.82 -52.07 29.23
C ALA A 206 -17.93 -51.52 30.15
N ARG A 207 -19.16 -51.32 29.63
CA ARG A 207 -20.30 -50.76 30.38
C ARG A 207 -21.57 -51.64 30.35
N ILE A 208 -21.41 -52.93 30.09
CA ILE A 208 -22.39 -54.01 30.36
C ILE A 208 -21.69 -55.00 31.29
#